data_AF-K2ECW6-F1
#
_entry.id   AF-K2ECW6-F1
#
_cell.length_a   1.000
_cell.length_b   1.000
_cell.length_c   1.000
_cell.angle_alpha   90.00
_cell.angle_beta   90.00
_cell.angle_gamma   90.00
#
_symmetry.space_group_name_H-M   'P 1'
#
loop_
_entity.id
_entity.type
_entity.pdbx_description
1 polymer ?
#
loop_
_entity_poly.entity_id
_entity_poly.type
_entity_poly.pdbx_seq_one_letter_code
_entity_poly.pdbx_strand_id
1 'polypeptide(L)' 'MYIFEIIAKFIRNRKIGHNSLQEDEIQETYEDCEHIYLAIDSTKDYLACNKCGHVIKNTKKPENKNIFKI' A
#
# COMPACT_ATOMS: atom_id res chain seq x y z
N MET A 1 4.13 20.20 21.91
CA MET A 1 4.63 21.37 21.15
C MET A 1 5.49 20.87 20.00
N TYR A 2 5.38 21.52 18.83
CA TYR A 2 5.99 21.18 17.53
C TYR A 2 7.49 20.82 17.52
N ILE A 3 8.25 21.17 18.58
CA ILE A 3 9.69 20.89 18.71
C ILE A 3 9.99 19.38 18.75
N PHE A 4 9.20 18.57 19.46
CA PHE A 4 9.48 17.13 19.60
C PHE A 4 9.30 16.36 18.28
N GLU A 5 8.35 16.78 17.42
CA GLU A 5 8.11 16.18 16.12
C GLU A 5 9.25 16.45 15.12
N ILE A 6 9.82 17.66 15.17
CA ILE A 6 10.98 18.04 14.33
C ILE A 6 12.20 17.20 14.71
N ILE A 7 12.44 17.00 16.01
CA ILE A 7 13.55 16.17 16.51
C ILE A 7 13.37 14.71 16.10
N ALA A 8 12.16 14.16 16.25
CA ALA A 8 11.86 12.78 15.85
C ALA A 8 12.05 12.54 14.34
N LYS A 9 11.63 13.49 13.51
CA LYS A 9 11.77 13.43 12.05
C LYS A 9 13.24 13.49 11.60
N PHE A 10 14.06 14.28 12.30
CA PHE A 10 15.49 14.38 12.01
C PHE A 10 16.26 13.10 12.38
N ILE A 11 15.92 12.47 13.51
CA ILE A 11 16.52 11.19 13.92
C ILE A 11 16.14 10.06 12.97
N ARG A 12 14.87 10.00 12.52
CA ARG A 12 14.38 9.01 11.56
C ARG A 12 15.07 9.11 10.20
N ASN A 13 15.27 10.32 9.68
CA ASN A 13 15.95 10.53 8.39
C ASN A 13 17.44 10.15 8.43
N ARG A 14 18.09 10.21 9.60
CA ARG A 14 19.51 9.81 9.75
C ARG A 14 19.73 8.30 9.70
N LYS A 15 18.73 7.48 10.06
CA LYS A 15 18.80 6.01 9.98
C LYS A 15 18.59 5.46 8.56
N ILE A 16 18.03 6.26 7.65
CA ILE A 16 17.67 5.85 6.28
C ILE A 16 18.86 5.92 5.31
N GLY A 17 19.99 6.48 5.72
CA GLY A 17 21.17 6.65 4.86
C GLY A 17 22.13 5.46 4.73
N HIS A 18 21.90 4.31 5.38
CA HIS A 18 22.90 3.22 5.36
C HIS A 18 22.38 1.80 5.09
N ASN A 19 21.07 1.55 5.13
CA ASN A 19 20.58 0.21 4.81
C ASN A 19 19.65 0.31 3.61
N SER A 20 20.16 -0.16 2.47
CA SER A 20 19.38 -0.78 1.41
C SER A 20 18.49 -1.85 2.04
N LEU A 21 17.38 -1.44 2.63
CA LEU A 21 16.37 -2.35 3.14
C LEU A 21 15.61 -2.84 1.91
N GLN A 22 16.04 -4.02 1.44
CA GLN A 22 15.10 -5.04 1.02
C GLN A 22 13.91 -4.96 1.98
N GLU A 23 12.74 -4.70 1.42
CA GLU A 23 11.48 -4.93 2.11
C GLU A 23 11.43 -6.42 2.40
N ASP A 24 12.07 -6.82 3.50
CA ASP A 24 11.77 -8.06 4.20
C ASP A 24 10.36 -7.88 4.76
N GLU A 25 9.37 -8.07 3.88
CA GLU A 25 8.00 -8.35 4.27
C GLU A 25 8.03 -9.65 5.07
N ILE A 26 8.12 -9.44 6.38
CA ILE A 26 7.61 -10.26 7.48
C ILE A 26 6.90 -11.51 6.93
N GLN A 27 7.62 -12.64 6.93
CA GLN A 27 7.03 -13.98 6.82
C GLN A 27 6.16 -14.23 8.06
N GLU A 28 5.01 -13.56 8.14
CA GLU A 28 3.92 -14.04 8.97
C GLU A 28 3.40 -15.31 8.32
N THR A 29 3.17 -16.31 9.15
CA THR A 29 2.68 -17.62 8.76
C THR A 29 1.23 -17.48 8.33
N TYR A 30 0.99 -16.90 7.15
CA TYR A 30 -0.34 -16.80 6.58
C TYR A 30 -0.79 -18.22 6.23
N GLU A 31 -1.84 -18.71 6.90
CA GLU A 31 -2.63 -19.82 6.37
C GLU A 31 -2.91 -19.54 4.89
N ASP A 32 -2.81 -20.56 4.02
CA ASP A 32 -3.07 -20.44 2.58
C ASP A 32 -4.46 -19.82 2.35
N CYS A 33 -4.49 -18.51 2.23
CA CYS A 33 -5.72 -17.77 2.04
C CYS A 33 -6.04 -17.81 0.55
N GLU A 34 -7.14 -18.46 0.19
CA GLU A 34 -7.70 -18.32 -1.16
C GLU A 34 -8.28 -16.90 -1.30
N HIS A 35 -7.41 -15.97 -1.71
CA HIS A 35 -7.67 -14.55 -1.76
C HIS A 35 -8.75 -14.21 -2.80
N ILE A 36 -9.86 -13.64 -2.32
CA ILE A 36 -10.89 -13.03 -3.17
C ILE A 36 -10.82 -11.53 -2.95
N TYR A 37 -10.34 -10.82 -3.97
CA TYR A 37 -10.11 -9.37 -3.92
C TYR A 37 -11.33 -8.59 -4.39
N LEU A 38 -11.73 -7.58 -3.62
CA LEU A 38 -12.75 -6.60 -3.98
C LEU A 38 -12.17 -5.19 -3.94
N ALA A 39 -12.74 -4.30 -4.76
CA ALA A 39 -12.37 -2.89 -4.74
C ALA A 39 -12.74 -2.25 -3.40
N ILE A 40 -11.79 -1.51 -2.83
CA ILE A 40 -11.98 -0.81 -1.57
C ILE A 40 -12.93 0.39 -1.74
N ASP A 41 -12.93 0.98 -2.93
CA ASP A 41 -13.69 2.19 -3.26
C ASP A 41 -14.22 2.15 -4.71
N SER A 42 -14.90 3.23 -5.10
CA SER A 42 -15.42 3.41 -6.45
C SER A 42 -14.33 3.66 -7.50
N THR A 43 -13.13 4.12 -7.10
CA THR A 43 -12.01 4.33 -8.01
C THR A 43 -11.44 3.01 -8.50
N LYS A 44 -11.56 1.95 -7.69
CA LYS A 44 -11.02 0.62 -7.96
C LYS A 44 -9.50 0.62 -8.14
N ASP A 45 -8.79 1.60 -7.58
CA ASP A 45 -7.32 1.68 -7.68
C ASP A 45 -6.62 0.64 -6.81
N TYR A 46 -7.25 0.27 -5.70
CA TYR A 46 -6.77 -0.75 -4.77
C TYR A 46 -7.84 -1.80 -4.50
N LEU A 47 -7.41 -3.04 -4.37
CA LEU A 47 -8.26 -4.17 -4.03
C LEU A 47 -7.81 -4.75 -2.70
N ALA A 48 -8.75 -5.14 -1.85
CA ALA A 48 -8.49 -5.83 -0.60
C ALA A 48 -9.12 -7.21 -0.60
N CYS A 49 -8.44 -8.18 0.02
CA CYS A 49 -9.02 -9.49 0.28
C CYS A 49 -10.15 -9.36 1.31
N ASN A 50 -11.34 -9.86 0.97
CA ASN A 50 -12.47 -9.90 1.89
C ASN A 50 -12.20 -10.72 3.16
N LYS A 51 -11.34 -11.75 3.06
CA LYS A 51 -11.09 -12.70 4.15
C LYS A 51 -10.00 -12.22 5.12
N CYS A 52 -8.84 -11.80 4.60
CA CYS A 52 -7.66 -11.49 5.41
C CYS A 52 -7.24 -10.02 5.39
N GLY A 53 -7.87 -9.19 4.53
CA GLY A 53 -7.54 -7.76 4.45
C GLY A 53 -6.26 -7.43 3.70
N HIS A 54 -5.56 -8.40 3.08
CA HIS A 54 -4.39 -8.11 2.25
C HIS A 54 -4.74 -7.20 1.07
N VAL A 55 -3.93 -6.15 0.84
CA VAL A 55 -4.21 -5.07 -0.12
C VAL A 55 -3.24 -5.10 -1.29
N ILE A 56 -3.77 -5.02 -2.51
CA ILE A 56 -3.00 -4.97 -3.75
C ILE A 56 -3.44 -3.78 -4.63
N LYS A 57 -2.55 -3.34 -5.52
CA LYS A 57 -2.85 -2.33 -6.55
C LYS A 57 -3.55 -2.97 -7.74
N ASN A 58 -4.61 -2.34 -8.25
CA ASN A 58 -5.34 -2.82 -9.43
C ASN A 58 -4.62 -2.45 -10.73
N THR A 59 -3.72 -3.32 -11.19
CA THR A 59 -2.97 -3.15 -12.45
C THR A 59 -3.78 -3.41 -13.71
N LYS A 60 -5.00 -3.97 -13.58
CA LYS A 60 -5.89 -4.29 -14.71
C LYS A 60 -6.94 -3.22 -14.98
N LYS A 61 -6.91 -2.10 -14.25
CA LYS A 61 -7.84 -0.99 -14.46
C LYS A 61 -7.60 -0.41 -15.86
N PRO A 62 -8.59 -0.43 -16.77
CA PRO A 62 -8.45 0.24 -18.05
C PRO A 62 -8.30 1.74 -17.80
N GLU A 63 -7.30 2.36 -18.44
CA GLU A 63 -7.16 3.82 -18.39
C GLU A 63 -8.48 4.45 -18.85
N ASN A 64 -8.97 5.42 -18.07
CA ASN A 64 -10.29 6.04 -18.28
C ASN A 64 -10.42 6.58 -19.71
N LYS A 65 -11.02 5.79 -20.61
CA LYS A 65 -11.46 6.26 -21.91
C LYS A 65 -12.66 7.15 -21.65
N ASN A 66 -12.47 8.45 -21.82
CA ASN A 66 -13.51 9.45 -21.60
C ASN A 66 -14.66 9.22 -22.59
N ILE A 67 -15.74 8.59 -22.14
CA ILE A 67 -16.90 8.24 -23.00
C ILE A 67 -17.76 9.45 -23.38
N PHE A 68 -17.47 10.62 -22.82
CA PHE A 68 -18.18 11.88 -23.08
C PHE A 68 -17.42 12.84 -24.00
N LYS A 69 -16.33 12.38 -24.63
CA LYS A 69 -15.71 13.14 -25.72
C LYS A 69 -16.61 13.02 -26.96
N ILE A 70 -17.47 14.02 -27.15
CA ILE A 70 -18.20 14.31 -28.40
C ILE A 70 -17.44 15.44 -29.12
#